data_AF-A0A536WSC8-F1
#
_entry.id   AF-A0A536WSC8-F1
#
_cell.length_a   1.000
_cell.length_b   1.000
_cell.length_c   1.000
_cell.angle_alpha   90.00
_cell.angle_beta   90.00
_cell.angle_gamma   90.00
#
_symmetry.space_group_name_H-M   'P 1'
#
loop_
_entity.id
_entity.type
_entity.pdbx_description
1 polymer ?
#
loop_
_entity_poly.entity_id
_entity_poly.type
_entity_poly.pdbx_seq_one_letter_code
_entity_poly.pdbx_strand_id
1 'polypeptide(L)'
;MVPARVGGVANIVRGVNPGGQPWVISRLSADVRSDGRISVEGRGLLIAGGDGIGTNANQSVRARLFCGAGTGTPFDSELVPLEADGDFRIDGQLSGMPAQCDRPVLLIVGGGGNWFAAGIPKQ
;
A
#
# COMPACT_ATOMS: atom_id res chain seq x y z
N MET A 1 17.19 26.75 -24.96
CA MET A 1 17.57 25.76 -23.93
C MET A 1 16.37 25.60 -23.01
N VAL A 2 15.59 24.51 -23.15
CA VAL A 2 14.48 24.22 -22.22
C VAL A 2 15.11 23.66 -20.96
N PRO A 3 14.84 24.19 -19.75
CA PRO A 3 15.37 23.58 -18.54
C PRO A 3 14.81 22.15 -18.46
N ALA A 4 15.71 21.18 -18.37
CA ALA A 4 15.31 19.82 -18.01
C ALA A 4 14.61 19.94 -16.65
N ARG A 5 13.31 19.65 -16.60
CA ARG A 5 12.65 19.38 -15.33
C ARG A 5 13.35 18.14 -14.80
N VAL A 6 14.20 18.31 -13.80
CA VAL A 6 14.69 17.18 -13.01
C VAL A 6 13.45 16.58 -12.38
N GLY A 7 12.99 15.45 -12.92
CA GLY A 7 11.93 14.68 -12.29
C GLY A 7 12.33 14.40 -10.85
N GLY A 8 11.40 14.55 -9.91
CA GLY A 8 11.68 14.24 -8.51
C GLY A 8 12.21 12.82 -8.36
N VAL A 9 13.11 12.60 -7.40
CA VAL A 9 13.56 11.25 -7.04
C VAL A 9 12.32 10.43 -6.64
N ALA A 10 12.12 9.29 -7.29
CA ALA A 10 10.98 8.43 -7.00
C ALA A 10 11.07 7.90 -5.56
N ASN A 11 9.98 8.05 -4.80
CA ASN A 11 9.89 7.52 -3.45
C ASN A 11 9.62 6.01 -3.49
N ILE A 12 10.65 5.24 -3.81
CA ILE A 12 10.57 3.78 -3.96
C ILE A 12 10.71 3.12 -2.59
N VAL A 13 9.76 2.26 -2.23
CA VAL A 13 9.78 1.51 -0.96
C VAL A 13 9.88 0.02 -1.27
N ARG A 14 10.94 -0.65 -0.82
CA ARG A 14 11.15 -2.10 -1.06
C ARG A 14 11.09 -2.50 -2.55
N GLY A 15 11.42 -1.58 -3.46
CA GLY A 15 11.31 -1.78 -4.91
C GLY A 15 9.93 -1.48 -5.50
N VAL A 16 8.97 -1.03 -4.68
CA VAL A 16 7.63 -0.63 -5.10
C VAL A 16 7.61 0.86 -5.44
N ASN A 17 7.19 1.19 -6.66
CA ASN A 17 7.09 2.58 -7.14
C ASN A 17 5.94 3.34 -6.46
N PRO A 18 6.05 4.68 -6.30
CA PRO A 18 4.99 5.49 -5.71
C PRO A 18 3.79 5.62 -6.66
N GLY A 19 2.62 5.94 -6.10
CA GLY A 19 1.33 6.06 -6.79
C GLY A 19 1.17 7.16 -7.85
N GLY A 20 2.26 7.77 -8.34
CA GLY A 20 2.26 8.83 -9.37
C GLY A 20 1.77 10.20 -8.90
N GLN A 21 0.76 10.25 -8.03
CA GLN A 21 0.32 11.42 -7.28
C GLN A 21 0.60 11.23 -5.78
N PRO A 22 0.66 12.29 -4.97
CA PRO A 22 0.62 12.12 -3.53
C PRO A 22 -0.75 11.56 -3.12
N TRP A 23 -0.74 10.68 -2.12
CA TRP A 23 -1.94 10.10 -1.52
C TRP A 23 -1.94 10.40 -0.02
N VAL A 24 -3.12 10.61 0.54
CA VAL A 24 -3.33 10.73 1.99
C VAL A 24 -4.18 9.55 2.45
N ILE A 25 -3.96 9.10 3.68
CA ILE A 25 -4.83 8.17 4.37
C ILE A 25 -5.12 8.74 5.76
N SER A 26 -6.38 8.74 6.17
CA SER A 26 -6.77 9.33 7.47
C SER A 26 -6.50 8.37 8.61
N ARG A 27 -6.68 7.06 8.37
CA ARG A 27 -6.39 6.00 9.33
C ARG A 27 -6.06 4.70 8.62
N LEU A 28 -5.10 3.96 9.18
CA LEU A 28 -4.78 2.61 8.76
C LEU A 28 -4.55 1.73 9.97
N SER A 29 -5.23 0.60 10.03
CA SER A 29 -5.00 -0.46 11.02
C SER A 29 -4.81 -1.77 10.28
N ALA A 30 -3.78 -2.53 10.65
CA ALA A 30 -3.51 -3.84 10.09
C ALA A 30 -3.11 -4.84 11.19
N ASP A 31 -3.69 -6.02 11.11
CA ASP A 31 -3.40 -7.18 11.94
C ASP A 31 -2.97 -8.32 11.00
N VAL A 32 -1.77 -8.85 11.22
CA VAL A 32 -1.25 -9.98 10.46
C VAL A 32 -0.88 -11.08 11.42
N ARG A 33 -1.50 -12.23 11.25
CA ARG A 33 -1.25 -13.41 12.08
C ARG A 33 -0.13 -14.25 11.51
N SER A 34 0.51 -15.05 12.37
CA SER A 34 1.59 -15.97 11.98
C SER A 34 1.14 -17.06 10.99
N ASP A 35 -0.16 -17.34 10.90
CA ASP A 35 -0.75 -18.25 9.91
C ASP A 35 -1.03 -17.58 8.56
N GLY A 36 -0.67 -16.30 8.40
CA GLY A 36 -0.85 -15.51 7.18
C GLY A 36 -2.22 -14.87 7.04
N ARG A 37 -3.17 -15.10 7.97
CA ARG A 37 -4.43 -14.35 7.96
C ARG A 37 -4.16 -12.87 8.19
N ILE A 38 -4.81 -12.03 7.41
CA ILE A 38 -4.65 -10.58 7.44
C ILE A 38 -6.01 -9.90 7.53
N SER A 39 -6.10 -8.89 8.41
CA SER A 39 -7.22 -7.95 8.46
C SER A 39 -6.69 -6.53 8.38
N VAL A 40 -7.15 -5.76 7.39
CA VAL A 40 -6.78 -4.37 7.18
C VAL A 40 -8.04 -3.52 7.10
N GLU A 41 -8.04 -2.42 7.83
CA GLU A 41 -9.03 -1.37 7.73
C GLU A 41 -8.31 -0.05 7.41
N GLY A 42 -8.61 0.50 6.24
CA GLY A 42 -8.12 1.79 5.80
C GLY A 42 -9.27 2.78 5.66
N ARG A 43 -9.03 4.02 6.09
CA ARG A 43 -10.00 5.11 6.01
C ARG A 43 -9.44 6.27 5.21
N GLY A 44 -10.25 6.86 4.35
CA GLY A 44 -9.91 8.10 3.65
C GLY A 44 -8.65 8.02 2.78
N LEU A 45 -8.42 6.92 2.07
CA LEU A 45 -7.32 6.80 1.11
C LEU A 45 -7.66 7.53 -0.19
N LEU A 46 -7.16 8.76 -0.33
CA LEU A 46 -7.53 9.67 -1.41
C LEU A 46 -6.32 10.35 -2.02
N ILE A 47 -6.45 10.80 -3.27
CA ILE A 47 -5.45 11.64 -3.93
C ILE A 47 -5.29 12.96 -3.16
N ALA A 48 -4.06 13.35 -2.90
CA ALA A 48 -3.68 14.54 -2.15
C ALA A 48 -3.03 15.64 -3.02
N GLY A 49 -3.13 15.54 -4.35
CA GLY A 49 -2.56 16.52 -5.27
C GLY A 49 -3.08 16.42 -6.70
N GLY A 50 -2.85 17.47 -7.49
CA GLY A 50 -3.39 17.60 -8.85
C GLY A 50 -4.92 17.78 -8.88
N ASP A 51 -5.50 17.76 -10.08
CA ASP A 51 -6.93 18.06 -10.29
C ASP A 51 -7.87 16.96 -9.75
N GLY A 52 -7.34 15.76 -9.51
CA GLY A 52 -8.07 14.63 -8.92
C GLY A 52 -8.07 14.61 -7.39
N ILE A 53 -7.61 15.68 -6.73
CA ILE A 53 -7.52 15.76 -5.26
C ILE A 53 -8.86 15.45 -4.59
N GLY A 54 -8.82 14.69 -3.50
CA GLY A 54 -10.00 14.28 -2.74
C GLY A 54 -10.79 13.12 -3.36
N THR A 55 -10.28 12.47 -4.41
CA THR A 55 -10.93 11.30 -5.03
C THR A 55 -10.16 10.00 -4.79
N ASN A 56 -10.85 8.88 -4.88
CA ASN A 56 -10.27 7.53 -4.82
C ASN A 56 -9.68 7.06 -6.18
N ALA A 57 -9.82 7.88 -7.23
CA ALA A 57 -9.46 7.59 -8.62
C ALA A 57 -9.91 6.20 -9.14
N ASN A 58 -11.06 5.72 -8.66
CA ASN A 58 -11.61 4.39 -8.95
C ASN A 58 -10.59 3.25 -8.79
N GLN A 59 -9.66 3.39 -7.83
CA GLN A 59 -8.63 2.39 -7.59
C GLN A 59 -9.19 1.19 -6.83
N SER A 60 -8.53 0.06 -7.00
CA SER A 60 -8.59 -1.08 -6.08
C SER A 60 -7.22 -1.24 -5.44
N VAL A 61 -7.20 -1.66 -4.18
CA VAL A 61 -5.99 -1.79 -3.38
C VAL A 61 -5.86 -3.18 -2.79
N ARG A 62 -4.62 -3.57 -2.50
CA ARG A 62 -4.27 -4.77 -1.74
C ARG A 62 -3.26 -4.43 -0.66
N ALA A 63 -3.16 -5.30 0.32
CA ALA A 63 -2.09 -5.27 1.30
C ALA A 63 -0.89 -6.07 0.76
N ARG A 64 0.30 -5.47 0.81
CA ARG A 64 1.57 -6.08 0.43
C ARG A 64 2.52 -6.07 1.61
N LEU A 65 2.83 -7.26 2.14
CA LEU A 65 3.73 -7.43 3.27
C LEU A 65 5.12 -7.86 2.82
N PHE A 66 6.15 -7.28 3.43
CA PHE A 66 7.53 -7.75 3.35
C PHE A 66 8.00 -8.21 4.73
N CYS A 67 8.69 -9.35 4.79
CA CYS A 67 9.23 -9.94 6.02
C CYS A 67 10.77 -9.98 6.04
N GLY A 68 11.43 -8.90 5.59
CA GLY A 68 12.89 -8.85 5.60
C GLY A 68 13.52 -7.51 5.17
N ALA A 69 14.83 -7.51 4.99
CA ALA A 69 15.59 -6.38 4.47
C ALA A 69 15.58 -6.32 2.92
N GLY A 70 16.04 -5.21 2.35
CA GLY A 70 16.10 -5.03 0.89
C GLY A 70 14.75 -5.05 0.18
N THR A 71 14.71 -5.62 -1.03
CA THR A 71 13.55 -5.73 -1.94
C THR A 71 13.03 -7.18 -2.00
N GLY A 72 13.01 -7.88 -0.87
CA GLY A 72 12.67 -9.30 -0.80
C GLY A 72 11.27 -9.64 -1.35
N THR A 73 10.94 -10.93 -1.38
CA THR A 73 9.66 -11.42 -1.92
C THR A 73 8.47 -10.81 -1.17
N PRO A 74 7.55 -10.11 -1.86
CA PRO A 74 6.32 -9.60 -1.26
C PRO A 74 5.28 -10.71 -1.08
N PHE A 75 4.44 -10.56 -0.05
CA PHE A 75 3.22 -11.35 0.14
C PHE A 75 2.02 -10.44 -0.04
N ASP A 76 1.18 -10.76 -1.01
CA ASP A 76 0.03 -9.94 -1.39
C ASP A 76 -1.27 -10.57 -0.91
N SER A 77 -2.20 -9.72 -0.46
CA SER A 77 -3.61 -10.07 -0.35
C SER A 77 -4.33 -9.93 -1.69
N GLU A 78 -5.61 -10.25 -1.68
CA GLU A 78 -6.57 -9.94 -2.72
C GLU A 78 -6.72 -8.41 -2.92
N LEU A 79 -7.18 -8.02 -4.11
CA LEU A 79 -7.57 -6.64 -4.41
C LEU A 79 -8.99 -6.39 -3.95
N VAL A 80 -9.22 -5.25 -3.30
CA VAL A 80 -10.54 -4.73 -2.95
C VAL A 80 -10.73 -3.34 -3.54
N PRO A 81 -11.92 -2.99 -4.03
CA PRO A 81 -12.19 -1.62 -4.50
C PRO A 81 -12.15 -0.64 -3.34
N LEU A 82 -11.67 0.58 -3.61
CA LEU A 82 -11.87 1.70 -2.69
C LEU A 82 -13.32 2.19 -2.78
N GLU A 83 -13.92 2.49 -1.64
CA GLU A 83 -15.16 3.25 -1.57
C GLU A 83 -14.94 4.69 -2.07
N ALA A 84 -16.02 5.42 -2.35
CA ALA A 84 -15.93 6.76 -2.92
C ALA A 84 -15.19 7.75 -2.01
N ASP A 85 -15.27 7.56 -0.69
CA ASP A 85 -14.55 8.32 0.34
C ASP A 85 -13.15 7.77 0.62
N GLY A 86 -12.70 6.74 -0.11
CA GLY A 86 -11.38 6.14 0.03
C GLY A 86 -11.29 5.10 1.15
N ASP A 87 -12.41 4.72 1.75
CA ASP A 87 -12.46 3.63 2.73
C ASP A 87 -12.27 2.27 2.06
N PHE A 88 -11.67 1.33 2.77
CA PHE A 88 -11.54 -0.06 2.33
C PHE A 88 -11.31 -1.02 3.49
N ARG A 89 -11.72 -2.26 3.27
CA ARG A 89 -11.49 -3.38 4.18
C ARG A 89 -10.95 -4.59 3.42
N ILE A 90 -9.89 -5.19 3.96
CA ILE A 90 -9.30 -6.43 3.45
C ILE A 90 -9.34 -7.45 4.57
N ASP A 91 -10.07 -8.54 4.36
CA ASP A 91 -9.96 -9.75 5.17
C ASP A 91 -9.53 -10.87 4.24
N GLY A 92 -8.30 -11.35 4.40
CA GLY A 92 -7.68 -12.21 3.40
C GLY A 92 -6.59 -13.12 3.96
N GLN A 93 -5.84 -13.74 3.05
CA GLN A 93 -4.81 -14.72 3.37
C GLN A 93 -3.53 -14.45 2.58
N LEU A 94 -2.42 -14.25 3.29
CA LEU A 94 -1.09 -14.20 2.71
C LEU A 94 -0.55 -15.63 2.57
N SER A 95 -0.18 -16.02 1.35
CA SER A 95 0.31 -17.37 1.04
C SER A 95 1.84 -17.42 1.03
N GLY A 96 2.42 -18.46 1.66
CA GLY A 96 3.86 -18.71 1.64
C GLY A 96 4.69 -17.81 2.57
N MET A 97 4.03 -17.10 3.48
CA MET A 97 4.69 -16.26 4.48
C MET A 97 5.51 -17.12 5.46
N PRO A 98 6.72 -16.68 5.87
CA PRO A 98 7.49 -17.36 6.90
C PRO A 98 6.76 -17.31 8.26
N ALA A 99 7.01 -18.30 9.12
CA ALA A 99 6.43 -18.38 10.46
C ALA A 99 6.78 -17.17 11.36
N GLN A 100 7.95 -16.56 11.12
CA GLN A 100 8.39 -15.32 11.76
C GLN A 100 8.62 -14.26 10.69
N CYS A 101 8.07 -13.06 10.90
CA CYS A 101 8.17 -11.95 9.96
C CYS A 101 9.11 -10.88 10.50
N ASP A 102 10.38 -10.98 10.13
CA ASP A 102 11.37 -10.00 10.57
C ASP A 102 11.21 -8.68 9.83
N ARG A 103 11.24 -7.56 10.57
CA ARG A 103 11.21 -6.19 10.02
C ARG A 103 10.01 -5.96 9.08
N PRO A 104 8.76 -6.16 9.55
CA PRO A 104 7.60 -6.09 8.68
C PRO A 104 7.42 -4.69 8.09
N VAL A 105 7.15 -4.65 6.78
CA VAL A 105 6.69 -3.44 6.10
C VAL A 105 5.42 -3.81 5.35
N LEU A 106 4.31 -3.18 5.73
CA LEU A 106 3.04 -3.35 5.04
C LEU A 106 2.77 -2.12 4.17
N LEU A 107 2.60 -2.33 2.87
CA LEU A 107 2.18 -1.30 1.92
C LEU A 107 0.74 -1.54 1.50
N ILE A 108 0.02 -0.45 1.24
CA ILE A 108 -1.24 -0.47 0.52
C ILE A 108 -0.93 -0.12 -0.92
N VAL A 109 -1.20 -1.08 -1.81
CA VAL A 109 -0.72 -1.07 -3.19
C VAL A 109 -1.93 -1.13 -4.13
N GLY A 110 -1.97 -0.24 -5.12
CA GLY A 110 -3.01 -0.24 -6.13
C GLY A 110 -2.90 -1.44 -7.09
N GLY A 111 -3.96 -1.70 -7.87
CA GLY A 111 -3.97 -2.77 -8.88
C GLY A 111 -2.82 -2.70 -9.90
N GLY A 112 -2.29 -1.50 -10.18
CA GLY A 112 -1.11 -1.30 -11.03
C GLY A 112 0.24 -1.55 -10.37
N GLY A 113 0.27 -1.94 -9.09
CA GLY A 113 1.50 -2.29 -8.36
C GLY A 113 2.24 -1.12 -7.69
N ASN A 114 1.67 0.10 -7.73
CA ASN A 114 2.24 1.28 -7.07
C ASN A 114 1.71 1.41 -5.64
N TRP A 115 2.56 1.85 -4.70
CA TRP A 115 2.15 2.06 -3.31
C TRP A 115 1.53 3.44 -3.10
N PHE A 116 0.52 3.50 -2.22
CA PHE A 116 -0.22 4.72 -1.87
C PHE A 116 -0.05 5.09 -0.40
N ALA A 117 -0.04 4.08 0.48
CA ALA A 117 0.12 4.24 1.92
C ALA A 117 0.94 3.09 2.51
N ALA A 118 1.38 3.24 3.75
CA ALA A 118 2.08 2.21 4.50
C ALA A 118 1.56 2.14 5.94
N GLY A 119 1.59 0.94 6.51
CA GLY A 119 1.21 0.67 7.90
C GLY A 119 2.21 -0.24 8.59
N ILE A 120 2.18 -0.23 9.92
CA ILE A 120 2.91 -1.20 10.74
C ILE A 120 1.89 -2.24 11.22
N PRO A 121 2.01 -3.52 10.81
CA PRO A 121 1.11 -4.55 11.28
C PRO A 121 1.39 -4.83 12.76
N LYS A 122 0.33 -5.08 13.53
CA LYS A 122 0.48 -5.71 14.84
C LYS A 122 0.95 -7.15 14.64
N GLN A 123 1.89 -7.58 15.48
CA GLN A 123 2.42 -8.95 15.54
C GLN A 123 1.86 -9.69 16.75
#